data_AF-A0A3D1V457-F1
#
_entry.id   AF-A0A3D1V457-F1
#
_cell.length_a   1.000
_cell.length_b   1.000
_cell.length_c   1.000
_cell.angle_alpha   90.00
_cell.angle_beta   90.00
_cell.angle_gamma   90.00
#
_symmetry.space_group_name_H-M   'P 1'
#
loop_
_entity.id
_entity.type
_entity.pdbx_description
1 polymer ?
#
loop_
_entity_poly.entity_id
_entity_poly.type
_entity_poly.pdbx_seq_one_letter_code
_entity_poly.pdbx_strand_id
1 'polypeptide(L)'
;MRESADRSATSHGSPTGWYSYAIVRVVPRVERGECVNVGIILFAREQGYLAARIELDAERLRALDPAADLSLIERHLATFQAIASGDATAGGPMAGWPPSERFHWLTAPRSTIIQTSPVHVGTTDNPEAVVETLLDELVRRSHHDGRTAHNGGQ
;
A
#
# COMPACT_ATOMS: atom_id res chain seq x y z
N MET A 1 54.12 -4.43 7.22
CA MET A 1 53.34 -3.77 8.28
C MET A 1 51.94 -3.52 7.71
N ARG A 2 51.00 -4.40 8.01
CA ARG A 2 49.62 -4.37 7.48
C ARG A 2 48.80 -3.54 8.46
N GLU A 3 48.34 -2.35 8.04
CA GLU A 3 47.45 -1.53 8.85
C GLU A 3 46.01 -1.96 8.59
N SER A 4 45.57 -2.87 9.47
CA SER A 4 44.18 -3.20 9.69
C SER A 4 43.53 -2.01 10.38
N ALA A 5 42.77 -1.21 9.63
CA ALA A 5 41.88 -0.21 10.20
C ALA A 5 40.44 -0.54 9.76
N ASP A 6 39.80 -1.29 10.65
CA ASP A 6 38.38 -1.29 10.93
C ASP A 6 37.71 0.06 10.56
N ARG A 7 36.86 0.03 9.54
CA ARG A 7 35.82 1.03 9.34
C ARG A 7 34.47 0.33 9.39
N SER A 8 34.09 -0.01 10.61
CA SER A 8 32.70 -0.15 11.03
C SER A 8 31.86 0.94 10.38
N ALA A 9 31.03 0.54 9.41
CA ALA A 9 30.06 1.40 8.75
C ALA A 9 29.04 1.84 9.79
N THR A 10 29.13 3.09 10.22
CA THR A 10 28.09 3.74 11.01
C THR A 10 26.84 3.83 10.15
N SER A 11 25.82 3.03 10.48
CA SER A 11 24.47 3.19 9.96
C SER A 11 24.00 4.61 10.34
N HIS A 12 24.00 5.52 9.38
CA HIS A 12 23.28 6.78 9.53
C HIS A 12 21.80 6.41 9.54
N GLY A 13 21.23 6.22 10.74
CA GLY A 13 19.79 6.11 10.89
C GLY A 13 19.19 7.36 10.27
N SER A 14 18.43 7.18 9.19
CA SER A 14 17.70 8.28 8.56
C SER A 14 16.88 8.98 9.64
N PRO A 15 16.75 10.32 9.61
CA PRO A 15 15.94 11.02 10.59
C PRO A 15 14.52 10.46 10.57
N THR A 16 14.04 10.02 11.74
CA THR A 16 12.65 9.62 11.92
C THR A 16 11.75 10.81 11.63
N GLY A 17 10.82 10.65 10.68
CA GLY A 17 9.86 11.69 10.31
C GLY A 17 8.44 11.16 10.28
N TRP A 18 7.50 12.08 10.05
CA TRP A 18 6.08 11.76 9.97
C TRP A 18 5.71 11.21 8.60
N TYR A 19 4.89 10.16 8.60
CA TYR A 19 4.22 9.67 7.41
C TYR A 19 2.70 9.70 7.59
N SER A 20 2.01 9.79 6.45
CA SER A 20 0.58 9.60 6.33
C SER A 20 0.32 8.43 5.40
N TYR A 21 -0.67 7.60 5.71
CA TYR A 21 -1.06 6.49 4.84
C TYR A 21 -2.56 6.34 4.73
N ALA A 22 -3.00 5.72 3.64
CA ALA A 22 -4.37 5.28 3.44
C ALA A 22 -4.39 3.90 2.79
N ILE A 23 -5.39 3.09 3.13
CA ILE A 23 -5.60 1.78 2.55
C ILE A 23 -6.37 1.95 1.25
N VAL A 24 -5.88 1.38 0.15
CA VAL A 24 -6.59 1.29 -1.12
C VAL A 24 -7.58 0.12 -1.05
N ARG A 25 -8.84 0.38 -1.38
CA ARG A 25 -9.93 -0.58 -1.28
C ARG A 25 -10.62 -0.71 -2.63
N VAL A 26 -10.98 -1.94 -2.99
CA VAL A 26 -11.89 -2.21 -4.10
C VAL A 26 -13.26 -2.53 -3.54
N VAL A 27 -14.27 -1.81 -4.02
CA VAL A 27 -15.69 -1.97 -3.71
C VAL A 27 -16.37 -2.46 -5.00
N PRO A 28 -16.45 -3.78 -5.24
CA PRO A 28 -16.92 -4.31 -6.53
C PRO A 28 -18.37 -3.90 -6.83
N ARG A 29 -19.19 -3.73 -5.78
CA ARG A 29 -20.52 -3.14 -5.86
C ARG A 29 -20.67 -1.99 -4.88
N VAL A 30 -20.59 -0.77 -5.38
CA VAL A 30 -20.64 0.47 -4.59
C VAL A 30 -21.89 0.53 -3.69
N GLU A 31 -23.06 0.15 -4.23
CA GLU A 31 -24.33 0.17 -3.49
C GLU A 31 -24.37 -0.77 -2.27
N ARG A 32 -23.55 -1.84 -2.26
CA ARG A 32 -23.48 -2.78 -1.12
C ARG A 32 -22.42 -2.38 -0.10
N GLY A 33 -21.42 -1.60 -0.51
CA GLY A 33 -20.34 -1.11 0.34
C GLY A 33 -19.34 -2.18 0.81
N GLU A 34 -19.48 -3.44 0.39
CA GLU A 34 -18.51 -4.50 0.69
C GLU A 34 -17.18 -4.19 -0.01
N CYS A 35 -16.07 -4.36 0.71
CA CYS A 35 -14.77 -3.98 0.18
C CYS A 35 -13.66 -4.99 0.49
N VAL A 36 -12.66 -5.01 -0.39
CA VAL A 36 -11.40 -5.72 -0.18
C VAL A 36 -10.30 -4.68 -0.10
N ASN A 37 -9.48 -4.74 0.95
CA ASN A 37 -8.21 -4.00 0.98
C ASN A 37 -7.28 -4.61 -0.06
N VAL A 38 -6.73 -3.79 -0.94
CA VAL A 38 -5.87 -4.23 -2.06
C VAL A 38 -4.54 -3.50 -2.08
N GLY A 39 -4.26 -2.60 -1.14
CA GLY A 39 -2.99 -1.89 -1.16
C GLY A 39 -2.89 -0.76 -0.16
N ILE A 40 -1.74 -0.09 -0.18
CA ILE A 40 -1.38 1.01 0.71
C ILE A 40 -0.83 2.16 -0.12
N ILE A 41 -1.30 3.38 0.15
CA ILE A 41 -0.66 4.61 -0.29
C ILE A 41 0.02 5.22 0.93
N LEU A 42 1.31 5.52 0.84
CA LEU A 42 2.07 6.14 1.92
C LEU A 42 2.84 7.36 1.42
N PHE A 43 2.74 8.45 2.17
CA PHE A 43 3.45 9.70 1.94
C PHE A 43 4.27 10.08 3.17
N ALA A 44 5.58 10.27 3.01
CA ALA A 44 6.48 10.71 4.06
C ALA A 44 7.32 11.89 3.53
N ARG A 45 6.92 13.11 3.91
CA ARG A 45 7.47 14.36 3.34
C ARG A 45 8.96 14.51 3.63
N GLU A 46 9.37 14.22 4.87
CA GLU A 46 10.75 14.40 5.33
C GLU A 46 11.72 13.44 4.61
N GLN A 47 11.22 12.28 4.19
CA GLN A 47 11.97 11.27 3.42
C GLN A 47 11.76 11.42 1.91
N GLY A 48 10.98 12.40 1.44
CA GLY A 48 10.67 12.59 0.02
C GLY A 48 9.94 11.41 -0.62
N TYR A 49 9.20 10.62 0.17
CA TYR A 49 8.62 9.35 -0.25
C TYR A 49 7.13 9.48 -0.54
N LEU A 50 6.70 9.01 -1.71
CA LEU A 50 5.31 8.74 -2.05
C LEU A 50 5.26 7.43 -2.84
N ALA A 51 4.49 6.47 -2.36
CA ALA A 51 4.26 5.23 -3.08
C ALA A 51 2.82 4.75 -2.88
N ALA A 52 2.31 4.10 -3.92
CA ALA A 52 1.16 3.22 -3.82
C ALA A 52 1.63 1.80 -4.14
N ARG A 53 1.45 0.86 -3.22
CA ARG A 53 1.69 -0.57 -3.45
C ARG A 53 0.36 -1.28 -3.44
N ILE A 54 0.12 -2.10 -4.48
CA ILE A 54 -1.16 -2.76 -4.71
C ILE A 54 -0.91 -4.25 -4.88
N GLU A 55 -1.70 -5.05 -4.18
CA GLU A 55 -1.78 -6.51 -4.28
C GLU A 55 -3.26 -6.90 -4.35
N LEU A 56 -3.71 -7.24 -5.56
CA LEU A 56 -5.09 -7.62 -5.80
C LEU A 56 -5.28 -9.12 -5.65
N ASP A 57 -6.10 -9.51 -4.67
CA ASP A 57 -6.59 -10.88 -4.54
C ASP A 57 -7.86 -11.08 -5.36
N ALA A 58 -7.68 -11.60 -6.57
CA ALA A 58 -8.76 -11.86 -7.53
C ALA A 58 -9.83 -12.83 -7.00
N GLU A 59 -9.44 -13.81 -6.19
CA GLU A 59 -10.36 -14.79 -5.63
C GLU A 59 -11.26 -14.13 -4.57
N ARG A 60 -10.65 -13.36 -3.65
CA ARG A 60 -11.38 -12.64 -2.61
C ARG A 60 -12.37 -11.65 -3.20
N LEU A 61 -12.00 -10.97 -4.29
CA LEU A 61 -12.90 -10.03 -4.94
C LEU A 61 -14.08 -10.73 -5.62
N ARG A 62 -13.83 -11.84 -6.34
CA ARG A 62 -14.89 -12.63 -6.97
C ARG A 62 -15.82 -13.32 -5.96
N ALA A 63 -15.33 -13.59 -4.76
CA ALA A 63 -16.18 -14.09 -3.67
C ALA A 63 -17.22 -13.06 -3.23
N LEU A 64 -16.92 -11.75 -3.30
CA LEU A 64 -17.89 -10.68 -3.01
C LEU A 64 -18.81 -10.40 -4.21
N ASP A 65 -18.27 -10.41 -5.42
CA ASP A 65 -19.02 -10.24 -6.66
C ASP A 65 -18.45 -11.11 -7.79
N PRO A 66 -19.11 -12.23 -8.13
CA PRO A 66 -18.68 -13.10 -9.22
C PRO A 66 -18.60 -12.40 -10.59
N ALA A 67 -19.30 -11.28 -10.76
CA ALA A 67 -19.34 -10.51 -11.99
C ALA A 67 -18.32 -9.35 -12.04
N ALA A 68 -17.44 -9.21 -11.03
CA ALA A 68 -16.45 -8.13 -11.00
C ALA A 68 -15.51 -8.16 -12.22
N ASP A 69 -15.41 -7.04 -12.94
CA ASP A 69 -14.48 -6.85 -14.05
C ASP A 69 -13.05 -6.58 -13.52
N LEU A 70 -12.30 -7.67 -13.32
CA LEU A 70 -10.93 -7.58 -12.81
C LEU A 70 -10.02 -6.76 -13.71
N SER A 71 -10.16 -6.87 -15.03
CA SER A 71 -9.28 -6.14 -15.95
C SER A 71 -9.52 -4.64 -15.88
N LEU A 72 -10.77 -4.19 -15.69
CA LEU A 72 -11.08 -2.79 -15.43
C LEU A 72 -10.48 -2.32 -14.10
N ILE A 73 -10.66 -3.11 -13.05
CA ILE A 73 -10.13 -2.81 -11.71
C ILE A 73 -8.61 -2.69 -11.72
N GLU A 74 -7.90 -3.64 -12.33
CA GLU A 74 -6.44 -3.64 -12.48
C GLU A 74 -5.94 -2.41 -13.22
N ARG A 75 -6.60 -2.00 -14.32
CA ARG A 75 -6.25 -0.76 -15.04
C ARG A 75 -6.37 0.46 -14.15
N HIS A 76 -7.46 0.58 -13.40
CA HIS A 76 -7.64 1.72 -12.50
C HIS A 76 -6.64 1.72 -11.34
N LEU A 77 -6.31 0.54 -10.78
CA LEU A 77 -5.28 0.39 -9.76
C LEU A 77 -3.89 0.78 -10.29
N ALA A 78 -3.57 0.39 -11.53
CA ALA A 78 -2.33 0.79 -12.19
C ALA A 78 -2.24 2.31 -12.38
N THR A 79 -3.35 2.99 -12.72
CA THR A 79 -3.38 4.45 -12.76
C THR A 79 -3.10 5.07 -11.38
N PHE A 80 -3.62 4.50 -10.29
CA PHE A 80 -3.30 4.96 -8.94
C PHE A 80 -1.80 4.82 -8.62
N GLN A 81 -1.19 3.70 -9.00
CA GLN A 81 0.25 3.49 -8.86
C GLN A 81 1.07 4.50 -9.67
N ALA A 82 0.68 4.74 -10.92
CA ALA A 82 1.34 5.71 -11.80
C ALA A 82 1.25 7.15 -11.27
N ILE A 83 0.09 7.54 -10.73
CA ILE A 83 -0.05 8.85 -10.08
C ILE A 83 0.85 8.92 -8.83
N ALA A 84 0.94 7.88 -8.03
CA ALA A 84 1.82 7.87 -6.85
C ALA A 84 3.32 7.90 -7.22
N SER A 85 3.74 7.22 -8.28
CA SER A 85 5.14 7.24 -8.75
C SER A 85 5.51 8.53 -9.49
N GLY A 86 4.52 9.27 -9.99
CA GLY A 86 4.74 10.49 -10.78
C GLY A 86 4.94 10.21 -12.27
N ASP A 87 4.51 9.04 -12.73
CA ASP A 87 4.53 8.66 -14.14
C ASP A 87 3.40 9.39 -14.90
N ALA A 88 3.74 10.50 -15.54
CA ALA A 88 2.80 11.29 -16.36
C ALA A 88 2.31 10.56 -17.62
N THR A 89 3.02 9.55 -18.10
CA THR A 89 2.61 8.77 -19.28
C THR A 89 1.46 7.83 -18.94
N ALA A 90 1.51 7.17 -17.77
CA ALA A 90 0.47 6.22 -17.33
C ALA A 90 -0.58 6.82 -16.37
N GLY A 91 -0.20 7.84 -15.58
CA GLY A 91 -1.05 8.46 -14.56
C GLY A 91 -1.76 9.74 -15.02
N GLY A 92 -1.49 10.20 -16.24
CA GLY A 92 -2.05 11.42 -16.80
C GLY A 92 -1.57 12.69 -16.08
N PRO A 93 -2.30 13.82 -16.21
CA PRO A 93 -1.85 15.14 -15.75
C PRO A 93 -1.55 15.20 -14.25
N MET A 94 -2.31 14.45 -13.44
CA MET A 94 -2.19 14.47 -11.97
C MET A 94 -0.84 13.92 -11.50
N ALA A 95 -0.24 12.99 -12.26
CA ALA A 95 1.07 12.45 -11.91
C ALA A 95 2.20 13.49 -11.98
N GLY A 96 1.99 14.61 -12.69
CA GLY A 96 2.93 15.73 -12.74
C GLY A 96 2.85 16.70 -11.55
N TRP A 97 1.88 16.52 -10.65
CA TRP A 97 1.73 17.41 -9.49
C TRP A 97 2.77 17.15 -8.39
N PRO A 98 2.99 18.11 -7.47
CA PRO A 98 3.80 17.88 -6.27
C PRO A 98 3.33 16.64 -5.48
N PRO A 99 4.25 15.88 -4.83
CA PRO A 99 3.88 14.65 -4.11
C PRO A 99 2.72 14.81 -3.11
N SER A 100 2.68 15.93 -2.38
CA SER A 100 1.59 16.21 -1.44
C SER A 100 0.22 16.36 -2.12
N GLU A 101 0.17 16.97 -3.30
CA GLU A 101 -1.06 17.13 -4.07
C GLU A 101 -1.51 15.79 -4.68
N ARG A 102 -0.54 14.99 -5.15
CA ARG A 102 -0.80 13.62 -5.62
C ARG A 102 -1.37 12.74 -4.51
N PHE A 103 -0.76 12.79 -3.33
CA PHE A 103 -1.27 12.09 -2.15
C PHE A 103 -2.68 12.54 -1.79
N HIS A 104 -2.91 13.86 -1.65
CA HIS A 104 -4.22 14.40 -1.33
C HIS A 104 -5.29 13.96 -2.35
N TRP A 105 -4.97 14.06 -3.64
CA TRP A 105 -5.84 13.59 -4.70
C TRP A 105 -6.12 12.10 -4.54
N LEU A 106 -5.11 11.23 -4.42
CA LEU A 106 -5.28 9.78 -4.28
C LEU A 106 -6.18 9.43 -3.08
N THR A 107 -6.07 10.14 -1.96
CA THR A 107 -6.85 9.90 -0.74
C THR A 107 -8.21 10.62 -0.68
N ALA A 108 -8.57 11.41 -1.69
CA ALA A 108 -9.85 12.11 -1.70
C ALA A 108 -11.03 11.10 -1.70
N PRO A 109 -12.09 11.33 -0.89
CA PRO A 109 -13.27 10.48 -0.87
C PRO A 109 -13.93 10.36 -2.25
N ARG A 110 -14.30 9.15 -2.65
CA ARG A 110 -14.95 8.85 -3.92
C ARG A 110 -15.97 7.74 -3.74
N SER A 111 -17.11 7.87 -4.39
CA SER A 111 -18.14 6.80 -4.46
C SER A 111 -17.96 5.98 -5.74
N THR A 112 -16.78 5.41 -5.94
CA THR A 112 -16.45 4.58 -7.11
C THR A 112 -15.94 3.20 -6.68
N ILE A 113 -15.64 2.33 -7.63
CA ILE A 113 -15.12 0.97 -7.37
C ILE A 113 -13.76 0.95 -6.67
N ILE A 114 -12.96 2.02 -6.78
CA ILE A 114 -11.71 2.20 -6.02
C ILE A 114 -11.93 3.31 -5.03
N GLN A 115 -11.76 2.99 -3.76
CA GLN A 115 -11.90 3.91 -2.65
C GLN A 115 -10.65 3.85 -1.78
N THR A 116 -10.53 4.81 -0.86
CA THR A 116 -9.46 4.82 0.14
C THR A 116 -10.05 4.89 1.53
N SER A 117 -9.33 4.34 2.52
CA SER A 117 -9.66 4.59 3.93
C SER A 117 -9.45 6.07 4.28
N PRO A 118 -9.94 6.53 5.45
CA PRO A 118 -9.43 7.74 6.07
C PRO A 118 -7.89 7.69 6.16
N VAL A 119 -7.29 8.89 6.17
CA VAL A 119 -5.84 9.02 6.32
C VAL A 119 -5.45 8.77 7.78
N HIS A 120 -4.43 7.95 7.95
CA HIS A 120 -3.78 7.62 9.21
C HIS A 120 -2.36 8.18 9.24
N VAL A 121 -1.79 8.37 10.42
CA VAL A 121 -0.44 8.94 10.58
C VAL A 121 0.44 8.08 11.49
N GLY A 122 1.75 8.16 11.28
CA GLY A 122 2.75 7.53 12.14
C GLY A 122 4.12 8.16 11.94
N THR A 123 5.14 7.58 12.57
CA THR A 123 6.53 8.01 12.43
C THR A 123 7.42 6.86 11.98
N THR A 124 8.41 7.15 11.14
CA THR A 124 9.35 6.16 10.63
C THR A 124 10.62 6.82 10.11
N ASP A 125 11.73 6.09 10.15
CA ASP A 125 12.96 6.38 9.42
C ASP A 125 13.05 5.61 8.08
N ASN A 126 12.19 4.60 7.88
CA ASN A 126 12.11 3.78 6.68
C ASN A 126 10.64 3.64 6.21
N PRO A 127 10.16 4.55 5.34
CA PRO A 127 8.78 4.51 4.87
C PRO A 127 8.48 3.30 3.99
N GLU A 128 9.46 2.77 3.26
CA GLU A 128 9.26 1.58 2.43
C GLU A 128 9.02 0.32 3.26
N ALA A 129 9.78 0.13 4.35
CA ALA A 129 9.53 -0.97 5.28
C ALA A 129 8.15 -0.89 5.93
N VAL A 130 7.67 0.32 6.25
CA VAL A 130 6.31 0.52 6.77
C VAL A 130 5.25 0.09 5.76
N VAL A 131 5.44 0.36 4.46
CA VAL A 131 4.49 -0.09 3.44
C VAL A 131 4.38 -1.61 3.44
N GLU A 132 5.51 -2.33 3.50
CA GLU A 132 5.50 -3.80 3.54
C GLU A 132 4.81 -4.34 4.79
N THR A 133 5.11 -3.79 5.98
CA THR A 133 4.41 -4.16 7.22
C THR A 133 2.90 -3.94 7.10
N LEU A 134 2.47 -2.80 6.57
CA LEU A 134 1.04 -2.50 6.40
C LEU A 134 0.38 -3.41 5.36
N LEU A 135 1.10 -3.84 4.32
CA LEU A 135 0.59 -4.84 3.37
C LEU A 135 0.39 -6.19 4.05
N ASP A 136 1.35 -6.65 4.86
CA ASP A 136 1.25 -7.90 5.62
C ASP A 136 0.09 -7.89 6.61
N GLU A 137 -0.14 -6.77 7.29
CA GLU A 137 -1.17 -6.64 8.32
C GLU A 137 -2.58 -6.43 7.74
N LEU A 138 -2.71 -5.65 6.67
CA LEU A 138 -4.01 -5.11 6.23
C LEU A 138 -4.47 -5.61 4.87
N VAL A 139 -3.60 -6.24 4.08
CA VAL A 139 -3.89 -6.61 2.67
C VAL A 139 -3.69 -8.10 2.44
N ARG A 140 -2.48 -8.61 2.68
CA ARG A 140 -2.11 -10.01 2.47
C ARG A 140 -2.89 -10.90 3.44
N ARG A 141 -3.27 -12.09 2.99
CA ARG A 141 -3.84 -13.08 3.90
C ARG A 141 -2.71 -13.54 4.80
N SER A 142 -2.82 -13.33 6.11
CA SER A 142 -1.97 -14.06 7.06
C SER A 142 -2.26 -15.53 6.84
N HIS A 143 -1.28 -16.29 6.35
CA HIS A 143 -1.34 -17.75 6.38
C HIS A 143 -1.38 -18.15 7.84
N HIS A 144 -2.57 -18.31 8.41
CA HIS A 144 -2.72 -19.15 9.58
C HIS A 144 -2.61 -20.59 9.09
N ASP A 145 -1.38 -21.07 8.91
CA ASP A 145 -1.15 -22.50 8.75
C ASP A 145 -1.67 -23.17 10.01
N GLY A 146 -2.83 -23.80 9.89
CA GLY A 146 -3.56 -24.48 10.95
C GLY A 146 -2.83 -25.72 11.45
N ARG A 147 -1.67 -25.52 12.09
CA ARG A 147 -0.97 -26.56 12.83
C ARG A 147 -1.37 -26.51 14.30
N THR A 148 -2.65 -26.75 14.57
CA THR A 148 -3.06 -27.29 15.87
C THR A 148 -2.57 -28.74 15.90
N ALA A 149 -1.39 -28.94 16.47
CA ALA A 149 -0.88 -30.26 16.81
C ALA A 149 -1.91 -30.97 17.69
N HIS A 150 -2.65 -31.91 17.10
CA HIS A 150 -3.43 -32.89 17.83
C HIS A 150 -2.45 -33.92 18.40
N ASN A 151 -1.87 -33.62 19.57
CA ASN A 151 -1.17 -34.61 20.37
C ASN A 151 -2.09 -35.06 21.50
N GLY A 152 -3.10 -35.86 21.13
CA GLY A 152 -3.89 -36.65 22.05
C GLY A 152 -3.36 -38.08 22.03
N GLY A 153 -2.37 -38.36 22.89
CA GLY A 153 -1.95 -39.72 23.16
C GLY A 153 -3.06 -40.51 23.83
N GLN A 154 -3.32 -41.71 23.31
CA GLN A 154 -3.82 -42.86 24.06
C GLN A 154 -2.88 -44.02 23.79
#